data_AF-A0A5A7SGJ1-F1
#
_entry.id   AF-A0A5A7SGJ1-F1
#
_cell.length_a   1.000
_cell.length_b   1.000
_cell.length_c   1.000
_cell.angle_alpha   90.00
_cell.angle_beta   90.00
_cell.angle_gamma   90.00
#
_symmetry.space_group_name_H-M   'P 1'
#
loop_
_entity.id
_entity.type
_entity.pdbx_description
1 polymer ?
#
loop_
_entity_poly.entity_id
_entity_poly.type
_entity_poly.pdbx_seq_one_letter_code
_entity_poly.pdbx_strand_id
1 'polypeptide(L)'
;MNVVLWIIALLLAAVYLGAGIMKLVTPRPKLVENPNMAWAQDFSQNAIKGIGAVEVLGAAGLILPRLTGLAEVFTPLAALGLAAVQVGAIVVHYRRGETKNLPVNAVLLILALIVAFGRF
;
A
#
# COMPACT_ATOMS: atom_id res chain seq x y z
N MET A 1 7.32 4.56 -22.26
CA MET A 1 6.98 3.52 -21.25
C MET A 1 7.66 3.73 -19.90
N ASN A 2 8.99 3.90 -19.83
CA ASN A 2 9.69 4.09 -18.55
C ASN A 2 9.22 5.30 -17.73
N VAL A 3 8.95 6.45 -18.36
CA VAL A 3 8.48 7.66 -17.65
C VAL A 3 7.12 7.43 -16.99
N VAL A 4 6.18 6.77 -17.66
CA VAL A 4 4.86 6.45 -17.10
C VAL A 4 4.99 5.55 -15.87
N LEU A 5 5.83 4.51 -15.94
CA LEU A 5 6.06 3.62 -14.80
C LEU A 5 6.74 4.32 -13.62
N TRP A 6 7.61 5.31 -13.88
CA TRP A 6 8.19 6.15 -12.84
C TRP A 6 7.14 7.04 -12.17
N ILE A 7 6.27 7.67 -12.95
CA ILE A 7 5.19 8.50 -12.42
C ILE A 7 4.26 7.65 -11.54
N ILE A 8 3.84 6.48 -12.02
CA ILE A 8 2.97 5.57 -11.25
C ILE A 8 3.68 5.10 -9.97
N ALA A 9 4.95 4.69 -10.06
CA ALA A 9 5.72 4.25 -8.90
C ALA A 9 5.88 5.36 -7.86
N LEU A 10 6.15 6.61 -8.27
CA LEU A 10 6.25 7.76 -7.37
C LEU A 10 4.92 8.08 -6.69
N LEU A 11 3.82 8.04 -7.44
CA LEU A 11 2.48 8.25 -6.89
C LEU A 11 2.13 7.16 -5.86
N LEU A 12 2.34 5.89 -6.20
CA LEU A 12 2.12 4.77 -5.28
C LEU A 12 3.00 4.91 -4.04
N ALA A 13 4.30 5.19 -4.22
CA ALA A 13 5.22 5.36 -3.11
C ALA A 13 4.76 6.49 -2.18
N ALA A 14 4.35 7.64 -2.70
CA ALA A 14 3.85 8.74 -1.89
C ALA A 14 2.59 8.35 -1.08
N VAL A 15 1.62 7.69 -1.73
CA VAL A 15 0.38 7.23 -1.07
C VAL A 15 0.68 6.22 0.03
N TYR A 16 1.46 5.17 -0.25
CA TYR A 16 1.76 4.13 0.73
C TYR A 16 2.71 4.58 1.82
N LEU A 17 3.64 5.50 1.54
CA LEU A 17 4.49 6.07 2.57
C LEU A 17 3.66 6.91 3.54
N GLY A 18 2.75 7.76 3.05
CA GLY A 18 1.83 8.51 3.90
C GLY A 18 0.90 7.61 4.71
N ALA A 19 0.26 6.64 4.06
CA ALA A 19 -0.63 5.69 4.73
C ALA A 19 0.09 4.81 5.76
N GLY A 20 1.27 4.31 5.41
CA GLY A 20 2.07 3.44 6.26
C GLY A 20 2.64 4.17 7.47
N ILE A 21 3.20 5.38 7.28
CA ILE A 21 3.67 6.22 8.40
C ILE A 21 2.51 6.51 9.35
N MET A 22 1.36 6.92 8.84
CA MET A 22 0.17 7.17 9.66
C MET A 22 -0.20 5.95 10.52
N LYS A 23 -0.20 4.73 9.96
CA LYS A 23 -0.48 3.50 10.71
C LYS A 23 0.59 3.15 11.75
N LEU A 24 1.84 3.54 11.51
CA LEU A 24 2.96 3.31 12.43
C LEU A 24 2.95 4.25 13.63
N VAL A 25 2.66 5.53 13.40
CA VAL A 25 2.77 6.59 14.42
C VAL A 25 1.47 6.83 15.17
N THR A 26 0.31 6.49 14.58
CA THR A 26 -0.99 6.78 15.20
C THR A 26 -1.42 5.64 16.13
N PRO A 27 -1.77 5.92 17.40
CA PRO A 27 -2.32 4.94 18.31
C PRO A 27 -3.67 4.38 17.84
N ARG A 28 -3.94 3.10 18.11
CA ARG A 28 -5.20 2.42 17.72
C ARG A 28 -6.47 3.19 18.12
N PRO A 29 -6.61 3.76 19.33
CA PRO A 29 -7.82 4.50 19.69
C PRO A 29 -8.16 5.63 18.71
N LYS A 30 -7.16 6.40 18.29
CA LYS A 30 -7.33 7.49 17.31
C LYS A 30 -7.63 6.99 15.90
N LEU A 31 -7.12 5.81 15.52
CA LEU A 31 -7.43 5.20 14.23
C LEU A 31 -8.87 4.70 14.17
N VAL A 32 -9.38 4.16 15.28
CA VAL A 32 -10.75 3.68 15.41
C VAL A 32 -11.77 4.81 15.32
N GLU A 33 -11.42 6.01 15.78
CA GLU A 33 -12.26 7.21 15.66
C GLU A 33 -12.42 7.70 14.21
N ASN A 34 -11.51 7.31 13.30
CA ASN A 34 -11.60 7.69 11.90
C ASN A 34 -12.61 6.80 11.17
N PRO A 35 -13.70 7.36 10.60
CA PRO A 35 -14.72 6.57 9.88
C PRO A 35 -14.16 5.77 8.71
N ASN A 36 -13.07 6.24 8.09
CA ASN A 36 -12.42 5.56 6.97
C ASN A 36 -11.49 4.41 7.42
N MET A 37 -11.28 4.25 8.73
CA MET A 37 -10.45 3.21 9.33
C MET A 37 -11.20 2.40 10.39
N ALA A 38 -12.52 2.29 10.28
CA ALA A 38 -13.33 1.49 11.19
C ALA A 38 -12.85 0.02 11.28
N TRP A 39 -12.22 -0.51 10.22
CA TRP A 39 -11.54 -1.81 10.22
C TRP A 39 -10.49 -1.98 11.33
N ALA A 40 -9.87 -0.89 11.80
CA ALA A 40 -8.89 -0.91 12.90
C ALA A 40 -9.48 -1.43 14.24
N GLN A 41 -10.80 -1.48 14.37
CA GLN A 41 -11.48 -2.09 15.52
C GLN A 41 -11.23 -3.60 15.61
N ASP A 42 -11.15 -4.29 14.47
CA ASP A 42 -11.04 -5.76 14.44
C ASP A 42 -9.61 -6.26 14.58
N PHE A 43 -8.63 -5.37 14.47
CA PHE A 43 -7.20 -5.72 14.46
C PHE A 43 -6.47 -5.16 15.67
N SER A 44 -5.46 -5.90 16.13
CA SER A 44 -4.56 -5.44 17.18
C SER A 44 -3.69 -4.29 16.68
N GLN A 45 -3.20 -3.45 17.60
CA GLN A 45 -2.29 -2.36 17.26
C GLN A 45 -1.02 -2.86 16.56
N ASN A 46 -0.51 -4.03 16.95
CA ASN A 46 0.66 -4.64 16.31
C ASN A 46 0.37 -5.07 14.87
N ALA A 47 -0.81 -5.61 14.59
CA ALA A 47 -1.21 -5.96 13.23
C ALA A 47 -1.30 -4.71 12.33
N ILE A 48 -1.90 -3.63 12.84
CA ILE A 48 -2.00 -2.35 12.11
C ILE A 48 -0.60 -1.78 11.83
N LYS A 49 0.30 -1.81 12.82
CA LYS A 49 1.70 -1.39 12.64
C LYS A 49 2.45 -2.30 11.65
N GLY A 50 2.19 -3.60 11.67
CA GLY A 50 2.75 -4.54 10.71
C GLY A 50 2.36 -4.20 9.27
N ILE A 51 1.07 -3.90 9.03
CA ILE A 51 0.59 -3.42 7.73
C ILE A 51 1.31 -2.11 7.35
N GLY A 52 1.38 -1.15 8.28
CA GLY A 52 2.06 0.12 8.02
C GLY A 52 3.55 -0.04 7.69
N ALA A 53 4.26 -0.96 8.36
CA ALA A 53 5.65 -1.28 8.06
C ALA A 53 5.80 -1.87 6.64
N VAL A 54 4.93 -2.80 6.26
CA VAL A 54 4.93 -3.38 4.91
C VAL A 54 4.64 -2.32 3.84
N GLU A 55 3.72 -1.39 4.09
CA GLU A 55 3.43 -0.30 3.16
C GLU A 55 4.63 0.64 2.97
N VAL A 56 5.31 1.02 4.06
CA VAL A 56 6.52 1.86 3.99
C VAL A 56 7.65 1.13 3.27
N LEU A 57 7.88 -0.15 3.58
CA LEU A 57 8.87 -0.98 2.89
C LEU A 57 8.54 -1.16 1.41
N GLY A 58 7.27 -1.35 1.07
CA GLY A 58 6.80 -1.42 -0.30
C GLY A 58 7.03 -0.11 -1.05
N ALA A 59 6.70 1.03 -0.45
CA ALA A 59 6.95 2.35 -1.01
C ALA A 59 8.46 2.60 -1.26
N ALA A 60 9.31 2.24 -0.30
CA ALA A 60 10.76 2.32 -0.47
C ALA A 60 11.26 1.38 -1.58
N GLY A 61 10.75 0.14 -1.61
CA GLY A 61 11.09 -0.87 -2.62
C GLY A 61 10.65 -0.52 -4.04
N LEU A 62 9.61 0.31 -4.21
CA LEU A 62 9.20 0.82 -5.53
C LEU A 62 10.20 1.80 -6.14
N ILE A 63 11.01 2.48 -5.33
CA ILE A 63 11.82 3.63 -5.75
C ILE A 63 13.31 3.36 -5.61
N LEU A 64 13.75 2.89 -4.43
CA LEU A 64 15.17 2.76 -4.11
C LEU A 64 15.96 1.83 -5.04
N PRO A 65 15.50 0.61 -5.37
CA PRO A 65 16.29 -0.31 -6.20
C PRO A 65 16.58 0.27 -7.59
N ARG A 66 15.61 0.97 -8.16
CA ARG A 66 15.71 1.57 -9.49
C ARG A 66 16.46 2.90 -9.49
N LEU A 67 16.44 3.64 -8.38
CA LEU A 67 17.26 4.85 -8.21
C LEU A 67 18.74 4.53 -7.99
N THR A 68 19.04 3.46 -7.26
CA THR A 68 20.43 3.05 -6.98
C THR A 68 21.00 2.15 -8.07
N GLY A 69 20.17 1.62 -8.96
CA GLY A 69 20.55 0.63 -9.97
C GLY A 69 20.88 -0.75 -9.38
N LEU A 70 20.55 -0.98 -8.11
CA LEU A 70 20.87 -2.21 -7.38
C LEU A 70 19.63 -3.09 -7.25
N ALA A 71 19.76 -4.36 -7.64
CA ALA A 71 18.75 -5.39 -7.47
C ALA A 71 17.35 -4.92 -7.89
N GLU A 72 17.22 -4.39 -9.11
CA GLU A 72 15.99 -3.78 -9.62
C GLU A 72 14.76 -4.70 -9.57
N VAL A 73 14.97 -6.02 -9.51
CA VAL A 73 13.93 -7.05 -9.29
C VAL A 73 13.13 -6.84 -8.00
N PHE A 74 13.66 -6.10 -7.01
CA PHE A 74 12.90 -5.74 -5.82
C PHE A 74 11.77 -4.74 -6.10
N THR A 75 11.85 -3.98 -7.19
CA THR A 75 10.79 -3.04 -7.59
C THR A 75 9.47 -3.76 -7.92
N PRO A 76 9.45 -4.75 -8.85
CA PRO A 76 8.23 -5.50 -9.12
C PRO A 76 7.78 -6.37 -7.94
N LEU A 77 8.71 -6.88 -7.12
CA LEU A 77 8.35 -7.61 -5.90
C LEU A 77 7.67 -6.71 -4.85
N ALA A 78 8.16 -5.49 -4.65
CA ALA A 78 7.52 -4.50 -3.78
C ALA A 78 6.13 -4.13 -4.29
N ALA A 79 5.97 -3.96 -5.61
CA ALA A 79 4.68 -3.73 -6.24
C ALA A 79 3.69 -4.89 -6.01
N LEU A 80 4.15 -6.14 -6.10
CA LEU A 80 3.34 -7.33 -5.77
C LEU A 80 2.97 -7.39 -4.28
N GLY A 81 3.89 -7.02 -3.38
CA GLY A 81 3.60 -6.93 -1.95
C GLY A 81 2.49 -5.91 -1.65
N LEU A 82 2.56 -4.73 -2.27
CA LEU A 82 1.51 -3.71 -2.16
C LEU A 82 0.18 -4.16 -2.79
N ALA A 83 0.23 -4.89 -3.90
CA ALA A 83 -0.95 -5.52 -4.48
C ALA A 83 -1.62 -6.52 -3.51
N ALA A 84 -0.82 -7.34 -2.81
CA ALA A 84 -1.34 -8.25 -1.79
C ALA A 84 -2.01 -7.52 -0.62
N VAL A 85 -1.43 -6.40 -0.17
CA VAL A 85 -2.05 -5.52 0.84
C VAL A 85 -3.41 -5.01 0.36
N GLN A 86 -3.53 -4.60 -0.91
CA GLN A 86 -4.80 -4.11 -1.46
C GLN A 86 -5.84 -5.22 -1.58
N VAL A 87 -5.46 -6.43 -1.97
CA VAL A 87 -6.37 -7.58 -1.97
C VAL A 87 -6.92 -7.83 -0.57
N GLY A 88 -6.05 -7.82 0.46
CA GLY A 88 -6.48 -7.93 1.85
C GLY A 88 -7.44 -6.81 2.26
N ALA A 89 -7.13 -5.56 1.91
CA ALA A 89 -7.97 -4.41 2.23
C ALA A 89 -9.35 -4.48 1.54
N ILE A 90 -9.40 -4.90 0.27
CA ILE A 90 -10.65 -5.11 -0.48
C ILE A 90 -11.52 -6.16 0.22
N VAL A 91 -10.94 -7.30 0.59
CA VAL A 91 -11.67 -8.38 1.27
C VAL A 91 -12.24 -7.89 2.60
N VAL A 92 -11.46 -7.14 3.40
CA VAL A 92 -11.91 -6.60 4.69
C VAL A 92 -13.07 -5.61 4.51
N HIS A 93 -12.93 -4.62 3.63
CA HIS A 93 -13.98 -3.63 3.40
C HIS A 93 -15.24 -4.24 2.78
N TYR A 94 -15.09 -5.20 1.87
CA TYR A 94 -16.22 -5.92 1.29
C TYR A 94 -17.00 -6.72 2.34
N ARG A 95 -16.32 -7.47 3.22
CA ARG A 95 -16.97 -8.23 4.30
C ARG A 95 -17.67 -7.35 5.34
N ARG A 96 -17.22 -6.11 5.50
CA ARG A 96 -17.83 -5.11 6.40
C ARG A 96 -18.92 -4.27 5.74
N GLY A 97 -19.19 -4.46 4.44
CA GLY A 97 -20.15 -3.64 3.68
C GLY A 97 -19.69 -2.19 3.45
N GLU A 98 -18.41 -1.89 3.69
CA GLU A 98 -17.82 -0.56 3.57
C GLU A 98 -17.39 -0.28 2.13
N THR A 99 -18.36 -0.04 1.24
CA THR A 99 -18.09 0.07 -0.21
C THR A 99 -17.40 1.37 -0.63
N LYS A 100 -17.35 2.39 0.24
CA LYS A 100 -16.74 3.69 -0.07
C LYS A 100 -15.26 3.62 -0.44
N ASN A 101 -14.49 2.71 0.19
CA ASN A 101 -13.05 2.62 -0.02
C ASN A 101 -12.66 1.60 -1.12
N LEU A 102 -13.60 0.77 -1.56
CA LEU A 102 -13.34 -0.25 -2.59
C LEU A 102 -12.81 0.33 -3.91
N PRO A 103 -13.35 1.44 -4.46
CA PRO A 103 -12.82 2.02 -5.70
C PRO A 103 -11.37 2.46 -5.57
N VAL A 104 -11.00 3.10 -4.45
CA VAL A 104 -9.63 3.55 -4.21
C VAL A 104 -8.68 2.36 -4.13
N ASN A 105 -9.04 1.31 -3.38
CA ASN A 105 -8.23 0.11 -3.26
C ASN A 105 -8.06 -0.61 -4.61
N ALA A 106 -9.12 -0.67 -5.42
CA ALA A 106 -9.06 -1.26 -6.76
C ALA A 106 -8.11 -0.46 -7.68
N VAL A 107 -8.18 0.87 -7.65
CA VAL A 107 -7.25 1.72 -8.42
C VAL A 107 -5.80 1.50 -7.97
N LEU A 108 -5.54 1.52 -6.67
CA LEU A 108 -4.19 1.28 -6.13
C LEU A 108 -3.66 -0.11 -6.48
N LEU A 109 -4.52 -1.13 -6.46
CA LEU A 109 -4.20 -2.49 -6.89
C LEU A 109 -3.80 -2.53 -8.37
N ILE A 110 -4.62 -1.94 -9.24
CA ILE A 110 -4.35 -1.92 -10.69
C ILE A 110 -3.03 -1.20 -10.98
N LEU A 111 -2.80 -0.05 -10.36
CA LEU A 111 -1.56 0.70 -10.51
C LEU A 111 -0.35 -0.11 -10.04
N ALA A 112 -0.46 -0.82 -8.90
CA ALA A 112 0.60 -1.69 -8.40
C ALA A 112 0.91 -2.83 -9.38
N LEU A 113 -0.11 -3.47 -9.94
CA LEU A 113 0.07 -4.52 -10.96
C LEU A 113 0.71 -3.98 -12.24
N ILE A 114 0.32 -2.78 -12.70
CA ILE A 114 0.96 -2.13 -13.85
C ILE A 114 2.46 -1.92 -13.60
N VAL A 115 2.85 -1.48 -12.40
CA VAL A 115 4.26 -1.32 -12.05
C VAL A 115 4.97 -2.67 -11.96
N ALA A 116 4.33 -3.69 -11.36
CA ALA A 116 4.88 -5.03 -11.28
C ALA A 116 5.19 -5.58 -12.68
N PHE A 117 4.19 -5.69 -13.55
CA PHE A 117 4.36 -6.26 -14.89
C PHE A 117 5.16 -5.37 -15.84
N GLY A 118 5.14 -4.05 -15.65
CA GLY A 118 5.93 -3.13 -16.47
C GLY A 118 7.42 -3.08 -16.09
N ARG A 119 7.81 -3.62 -14.92
CA ARG A 119 9.18 -3.62 -14.40
C ARG A 119 9.80 -5.02 -14.24
N PHE A 120 9.02 -6.08 -14.45
CA PHE A 120 9.53 -7.41 -14.77
C PHE A 120 10.17 -7.42 -16.16
#